data_AF-A0AAN6K3K9-F1
#
_entry.id   AF-A0AAN6K3K9-F1
#
_cell.length_a   1.000
_cell.length_b   1.000
_cell.length_c   1.000
_cell.angle_alpha   90.00
_cell.angle_beta   90.00
_cell.angle_gamma   90.00
#
_symmetry.space_group_name_H-M   'P 1'
#
loop_
_entity.id
_entity.type
_entity.pdbx_description
1 polymer ?
#
loop_
_entity_poly.entity_id
_entity_poly.type
_entity_poly.pdbx_seq_one_letter_code
_entity_poly.pdbx_strand_id
1 'polypeptide(L)'
;MVMLKDPSKKYRRFKPLELPNRQWPSKTIDKVPRWLATDLRDGNQSLVDPMDGEQKWRYFQMLVKLGYKEIEVSFPSSGPTDYDFTRRLVTTP
;
A
#
# COMPACT_ATOMS: atom_id res chain seq x y z
N MET A 1 34.68 -3.68 0.56
CA MET A 1 33.91 -3.47 1.79
C MET A 1 34.36 -4.52 2.80
N VAL A 2 34.87 -4.11 3.96
CA VAL A 2 35.27 -5.07 5.00
C VAL A 2 34.01 -5.55 5.71
N MET A 3 33.77 -6.85 5.74
CA MET A 3 32.65 -7.44 6.47
C MET A 3 32.85 -7.17 7.98
N LEU A 4 31.80 -6.73 8.68
CA LEU A 4 31.87 -6.54 10.14
C LEU A 4 32.21 -7.88 10.81
N LYS A 5 33.13 -7.88 11.79
CA LYS A 5 33.45 -9.07 12.60
C LYS A 5 32.22 -9.65 13.33
N ASP A 6 31.27 -8.77 13.67
CA ASP A 6 29.98 -9.12 14.23
C ASP A 6 28.90 -8.24 13.61
N PRO A 7 28.24 -8.70 12.52
CA PRO A 7 27.18 -7.95 11.86
C PRO A 7 25.95 -7.70 12.74
N SER A 8 25.75 -8.46 13.82
CA SER A 8 24.60 -8.32 14.70
C SER A 8 24.59 -6.95 15.41
N LYS A 9 25.77 -6.39 15.71
CA LYS A 9 25.94 -5.07 16.34
C LYS A 9 25.50 -3.90 15.47
N LYS A 10 25.31 -4.11 14.16
CA LYS A 10 24.80 -3.08 13.24
C LYS A 10 23.36 -2.69 13.55
N TYR A 11 22.58 -3.61 14.11
CA TYR A 11 21.14 -3.44 14.32
C TYR A 11 20.84 -3.31 15.81
N ARG A 12 20.12 -2.25 16.19
CA ARG A 12 19.67 -2.05 17.56
C ARG A 12 18.32 -2.73 17.76
N ARG A 13 18.10 -3.32 18.93
CA ARG A 13 16.79 -3.85 19.32
C ARG A 13 15.74 -2.73 19.31
N PHE A 14 14.51 -3.05 18.90
CA PHE A 14 13.38 -2.16 19.09
C PHE A 14 13.17 -1.91 20.60
N LYS A 15 12.88 -0.66 20.98
CA LYS A 15 12.52 -0.32 22.37
C LYS A 15 11.00 -0.45 22.51
N PRO A 16 10.48 -1.42 23.29
CA PRO A 16 9.05 -1.58 23.47
C PRO A 16 8.38 -0.30 24.00
N LEU A 17 7.12 -0.09 23.60
CA LEU A 17 6.28 0.99 24.13
C LEU A 17 5.63 0.54 25.45
N GLU A 18 5.73 1.38 26.47
CA GLU A 18 5.05 1.17 27.76
C GLU A 18 3.58 1.58 27.66
N LEU A 19 2.73 0.61 27.36
CA LEU A 19 1.27 0.77 27.31
C LEU A 19 0.64 -0.18 28.35
N PRO A 20 0.72 0.15 29.66
CA PRO A 20 0.30 -0.74 30.74
C PRO A 20 -1.21 -1.05 30.70
N ASN A 21 -2.02 -0.08 30.28
CA ASN A 21 -3.47 -0.19 30.23
C ASN A 21 -3.99 -0.48 28.81
N ARG A 22 -3.21 -1.15 27.95
CA ARG A 22 -3.64 -1.47 26.58
C ARG A 22 -4.85 -2.42 26.62
N GLN A 23 -5.87 -2.09 25.83
CA GLN A 23 -7.14 -2.83 25.83
C GLN A 23 -7.29 -3.79 24.64
N TRP A 24 -6.41 -3.72 23.65
CA TRP A 24 -6.52 -4.58 22.46
C TRP A 24 -6.39 -6.10 22.75
N PRO A 25 -5.66 -6.59 23.78
CA PRO A 25 -5.59 -8.04 24.02
C PRO A 25 -6.91 -8.69 24.48
N SER A 26 -7.83 -7.91 25.06
CA SER A 26 -9.12 -8.40 25.56
C SER A 26 -10.29 -8.13 24.60
N LYS A 27 -10.04 -7.49 23.45
CA LYS A 27 -11.07 -7.15 22.47
C LYS A 27 -11.08 -8.14 21.31
N THR A 28 -12.28 -8.51 20.89
CA THR A 28 -12.52 -9.26 19.65
C THR A 28 -13.07 -8.30 18.60
N ILE A 29 -12.63 -8.44 17.35
CA ILE A 29 -13.15 -7.66 16.22
C ILE A 29 -14.59 -8.13 15.93
N ASP A 30 -15.56 -7.22 16.00
CA ASP A 30 -17.00 -7.50 15.79
C ASP A 30 -17.57 -6.76 14.56
N LYS A 31 -16.80 -5.86 13.96
CA LYS A 31 -17.19 -5.04 12.81
C LYS A 31 -16.08 -4.99 11.79
N VAL A 32 -16.46 -4.95 10.52
CA VAL A 32 -15.53 -4.77 9.41
C VAL A 32 -14.91 -3.38 9.47
N PRO A 33 -13.58 -3.23 9.26
CA PRO A 33 -12.97 -1.93 9.16
C PRO A 33 -13.32 -1.25 7.83
N ARG A 34 -13.02 0.04 7.74
CA ARG A 34 -12.94 0.72 6.44
C ARG A 34 -11.66 0.27 5.74
N TRP A 35 -11.79 -0.19 4.50
CA TRP A 35 -10.66 -0.67 3.71
C TRP A 35 -10.18 0.38 2.71
N LEU A 36 -8.87 0.58 2.65
CA LEU A 36 -8.15 1.32 1.61
C LEU A 36 -7.24 0.33 0.88
N ALA A 37 -7.51 0.10 -0.39
CA ALA A 37 -6.63 -0.68 -1.26
C ALA A 37 -5.54 0.24 -1.85
N THR A 38 -4.27 -0.12 -1.70
CA THR A 38 -3.11 0.66 -2.17
C THR A 38 -2.38 0.01 -3.34
N ASP A 39 -2.96 -1.05 -3.91
CA ASP A 39 -2.35 -1.91 -4.93
C ASP A 39 -1.88 -1.13 -6.17
N LEU A 40 -2.65 -0.14 -6.63
CA LEU A 40 -2.38 0.60 -7.87
C LEU A 40 -1.24 1.63 -7.76
N ARG A 41 -0.83 1.98 -6.52
CA ARG A 41 0.27 2.92 -6.24
C ARG A 41 1.38 2.22 -5.47
N ASP A 42 1.17 1.91 -4.20
CA ASP A 42 2.20 1.35 -3.32
C ASP A 42 2.60 -0.08 -3.75
N GLY A 43 1.60 -0.89 -4.09
CA GLY A 43 1.84 -2.22 -4.66
C GLY A 43 2.57 -2.14 -5.99
N ASN A 44 2.08 -1.30 -6.92
CA ASN A 44 2.68 -1.10 -8.23
C ASN A 44 4.15 -0.65 -8.17
N GLN A 45 4.53 0.19 -7.20
CA GLN A 45 5.90 0.66 -7.02
C GLN A 45 6.88 -0.44 -6.58
N SER A 46 6.36 -1.55 -6.05
CA SER A 46 7.17 -2.69 -5.58
C SER A 46 7.39 -3.75 -6.66
N LEU A 47 6.78 -3.59 -7.85
CA LEU A 47 6.95 -4.54 -8.96
C LEU A 47 8.28 -4.32 -9.68
N VAL A 48 8.89 -5.42 -10.13
CA VAL A 48 10.08 -5.38 -11.01
C VAL A 48 9.71 -4.72 -12.34
N ASP A 49 8.60 -5.17 -12.92
CA ASP A 49 7.97 -4.58 -14.10
C ASP A 49 6.66 -3.89 -13.66
N PRO A 50 6.63 -2.55 -13.62
CA PRO A 50 5.43 -1.81 -13.22
C PRO A 50 4.24 -2.09 -14.14
N MET A 51 3.03 -1.99 -13.59
CA MET A 51 1.80 -2.15 -14.36
C MET A 51 1.70 -1.09 -15.45
N ASP A 52 1.33 -1.52 -16.65
CA ASP A 52 0.88 -0.63 -17.71
C ASP A 52 -0.54 -0.07 -17.44
N GLY A 53 -1.00 0.86 -18.27
CA GLY A 53 -2.30 1.50 -18.09
C GLY A 53 -3.51 0.56 -18.18
N GLU A 54 -3.44 -0.50 -18.98
CA GLU A 54 -4.53 -1.49 -19.13
C GLU A 54 -4.56 -2.46 -17.95
N GLN A 55 -3.39 -2.88 -17.47
CA GLN A 55 -3.25 -3.67 -16.25
C GLN A 55 -3.79 -2.90 -15.04
N LYS A 56 -3.42 -1.61 -14.90
CA LYS A 56 -3.99 -0.74 -13.86
C LYS A 56 -5.51 -0.62 -13.98
N TRP A 57 -6.03 -0.45 -15.19
CA TRP A 57 -7.47 -0.36 -15.42
C TRP A 57 -8.22 -1.62 -15.02
N ARG A 58 -7.72 -2.79 -15.46
CA ARG A 58 -8.31 -4.09 -15.11
C ARG A 58 -8.29 -4.33 -13.59
N TYR A 59 -7.18 -3.97 -12.92
CA TYR A 59 -7.05 -4.15 -11.48
C TYR A 59 -7.98 -3.20 -10.71
N PHE A 60 -8.11 -1.94 -11.14
CA PHE A 60 -9.08 -1.01 -10.59
C PHE A 60 -10.51 -1.55 -10.68
N GLN A 61 -10.93 -2.01 -11.86
CA GLN A 61 -12.27 -2.59 -12.05
C GLN A 61 -12.50 -3.81 -11.15
N MET A 62 -11.49 -4.65 -10.95
CA MET A 62 -11.54 -5.78 -10.02
C MET A 62 -11.77 -5.31 -8.57
N LEU A 63 -10.99 -4.34 -8.09
CA LEU A 63 -11.13 -3.80 -6.72
C LEU A 63 -12.53 -3.19 -6.51
N VAL A 64 -13.04 -2.45 -7.49
CA VAL A 64 -14.40 -1.91 -7.46
C VAL A 64 -15.44 -3.04 -7.39
N LYS A 65 -15.29 -4.09 -8.22
CA LYS A 65 -16.19 -5.26 -8.23
C LYS A 65 -16.17 -6.03 -6.89
N LEU A 66 -15.01 -6.11 -6.23
CA LEU A 66 -14.88 -6.70 -4.89
C LEU A 66 -15.55 -5.86 -3.79
N GLY A 67 -15.84 -4.59 -4.07
CA GLY A 67 -16.57 -3.71 -3.16
C GLY A 67 -15.70 -2.72 -2.39
N TYR A 68 -14.41 -2.57 -2.72
CA TYR A 68 -13.57 -1.53 -2.13
C TYR A 68 -14.15 -0.13 -2.39
N LYS A 69 -14.14 0.71 -1.36
CA LYS A 69 -14.70 2.08 -1.39
C LYS A 69 -13.63 3.15 -1.30
N GLU A 70 -12.43 2.80 -0.86
CA GLU A 70 -11.26 3.66 -0.94
C GLU A 70 -10.15 2.91 -1.67
N ILE A 71 -9.59 3.55 -2.69
CA ILE A 71 -8.53 3.01 -3.53
C ILE A 71 -7.51 4.12 -3.78
N GLU A 72 -6.25 3.90 -3.43
CA GLU A 72 -5.14 4.77 -3.81
C GLU A 72 -4.73 4.44 -5.25
N VAL A 73 -5.01 5.35 -6.18
CA VAL A 73 -4.99 5.04 -7.62
C VAL A 73 -3.64 5.30 -8.31
N SER A 74 -2.84 6.25 -7.83
CA SER A 74 -1.54 6.62 -8.42
C SER A 74 -0.81 7.67 -7.58
N PHE A 75 0.44 7.98 -7.95
CA PHE A 75 1.16 9.17 -7.52
C PHE A 75 1.37 10.11 -8.72
N PRO A 76 0.39 11.00 -9.03
CA PRO A 76 0.31 11.66 -10.34
C PRO A 76 1.43 12.67 -10.63
N SER A 77 2.15 13.15 -9.60
CA SER A 77 3.31 14.03 -9.81
C SER A 77 4.61 13.27 -10.11
N SER A 78 4.61 11.94 -10.03
CA SER A 78 5.82 11.13 -10.22
C SER A 78 6.16 10.86 -11.69
N GLY A 79 5.17 10.92 -12.59
CA GLY A 79 5.41 10.73 -14.03
C GLY A 79 4.14 10.57 -14.87
N PRO A 80 4.29 10.53 -16.21
CA PRO A 80 3.18 10.55 -17.16
C PRO A 80 2.19 9.39 -16.97
N THR A 81 2.68 8.17 -16.76
CA THR A 81 1.82 6.97 -16.61
C THR A 81 0.82 7.11 -15.47
N ASP A 82 1.27 7.61 -14.32
CA ASP A 82 0.43 7.77 -13.14
C ASP A 82 -0.53 8.96 -13.27
N TYR A 83 -0.08 10.03 -13.91
CA TYR A 83 -0.91 11.18 -14.25
C TYR A 83 -2.04 10.80 -15.23
N ASP A 84 -1.70 10.13 -16.32
CA ASP A 84 -2.63 9.74 -17.38
C ASP A 84 -3.66 8.73 -16.85
N PHE A 85 -3.25 7.80 -15.98
CA PHE A 85 -4.18 6.90 -15.33
C PHE A 85 -5.17 7.64 -14.42
N THR A 86 -4.71 8.61 -13.61
CA THR A 86 -5.62 9.47 -12.83
C THR A 86 -6.61 10.21 -13.72
N ARG A 87 -6.12 10.79 -14.82
CA ARG A 87 -6.97 11.51 -15.78
C ARG A 87 -8.03 10.59 -16.37
N ARG A 88 -7.63 9.39 -16.83
CA ARG A 88 -8.55 8.37 -17.35
C ARG A 88 -9.67 8.06 -16.35
N LEU A 89 -9.35 7.84 -15.08
CA LEU A 89 -10.36 7.56 -14.05
C LEU A 89 -11.38 8.69 -13.87
N VAL A 90 -10.94 9.95 -13.99
CA VAL A 90 -11.81 11.12 -13.81
C VAL A 90 -12.65 11.41 -15.05
N THR A 91 -12.13 11.15 -16.25
CA THR A 91 -12.78 11.55 -17.51
C THR A 91 -13.53 10.42 -18.21
N THR A 92 -13.36 9.16 -17.77
CA THR A 92 -14.11 8.02 -18.32
C THR A 92 -15.50 7.97 -17.69
N PRO A 93 -16.59 7.96 -18.50
CA PRO A 93 -17.97 7.96 -18.01
C PRO A 93 -18.36 6.67 -17.27
#